data_AF-A0A3S5AFA0-F1
#
_entry.id   AF-A0A3S5AFA0-F1
#
_cell.length_a   1.000
_cell.length_b   1.000
_cell.length_c   1.000
_cell.angle_alpha   90.00
_cell.angle_beta   90.00
_cell.angle_gamma   90.00
#
_symmetry.space_group_name_H-M   'P 1'
#
loop_
_entity.id
_entity.type
_entity.pdbx_description
1 polymer ?
#
loop_
_entity_poly.entity_id
_entity_poly.type
_entity_poly.pdbx_seq_one_letter_code
_entity_poly.pdbx_strand_id
1 'polypeptide(L)'
;STILNKTRPPEETAILLRWQEKKKKELGEAGFITYIQKNKSLGNQAHALIQHRLVHHSFPEGLSESLLGYCKSVEFLLDHVSHTHSSEQDCTHSFLGYRGRYDSVISFGLVLIYSDFNVLI
;
A
#
# COMPACT_ATOMS: atom_id res chain seq x y z
N SER A 1 -8.87 0.26 7.62
CA SER A 1 -8.23 1.56 7.98
C SER A 1 -9.03 2.43 8.96
N THR A 2 -10.36 2.54 8.89
CA THR A 2 -11.14 3.47 9.75
C THR A 2 -10.98 3.23 11.25
N ILE A 3 -11.06 1.97 11.70
CA ILE A 3 -10.92 1.62 13.12
C ILE A 3 -9.53 2.06 13.61
N LEU A 4 -8.46 1.63 12.92
CA LEU A 4 -7.07 1.97 13.25
C LEU A 4 -6.82 3.48 13.31
N ASN A 5 -7.38 4.25 12.38
CA ASN A 5 -7.22 5.71 12.37
C ASN A 5 -7.95 6.38 13.54
N LYS A 6 -9.11 5.86 13.95
CA LYS A 6 -9.89 6.43 15.07
C LYS A 6 -9.38 6.00 16.44
N THR A 7 -8.74 4.84 16.53
CA THR A 7 -8.21 4.28 17.78
C THR A 7 -6.70 4.50 17.92
N ARG A 8 -6.11 5.37 17.09
CA ARG A 8 -4.68 5.66 17.15
C ARG A 8 -4.32 6.28 18.50
N PRO A 9 -3.22 5.85 19.15
CA PRO A 9 -2.73 6.47 20.38
C PRO A 9 -2.53 7.99 20.21
N PRO A 10 -2.80 8.80 21.25
CA PRO A 10 -2.60 10.25 21.19
C PRO A 10 -1.16 10.64 20.87
N GLU A 11 -0.18 9.89 21.37
CA GLU A 11 1.25 10.13 21.13
C GLU A 11 1.62 9.97 19.65
N GLU A 12 1.19 8.89 19.01
CA GLU A 12 1.38 8.68 17.56
C GLU A 12 0.68 9.77 16.74
N THR A 13 -0.51 10.18 17.17
CA THR A 13 -1.25 11.27 16.53
C THR A 13 -0.47 12.59 16.63
N ALA A 14 0.09 12.90 17.79
CA ALA A 14 0.89 14.10 17.99
C ALA A 14 2.18 14.09 17.13
N ILE A 15 2.84 12.93 16.99
CA ILE A 15 4.02 12.77 16.13
C ILE A 15 3.66 13.03 14.67
N LEU A 16 2.57 12.44 14.18
CA LEU A 16 2.13 12.64 12.79
C LEU A 16 1.79 14.11 12.52
N LEU A 17 1.07 14.78 13.44
CA LEU A 17 0.72 16.19 13.31
C LEU A 17 1.97 17.07 13.26
N ARG A 18 2.95 16.83 14.12
CA ARG A 18 4.24 17.56 14.08
C ARG A 18 4.96 17.40 12.74
N TRP A 19 4.98 16.19 12.18
CA TRP A 19 5.55 15.95 10.86
C TRP A 19 4.79 16.70 9.76
N GLN A 20 3.44 16.68 9.79
CA GLN A 20 2.60 17.40 8.84
C GLN A 20 2.83 18.91 8.91
N GLU A 21 2.86 19.48 10.11
CA GLU A 21 3.16 20.91 10.31
C GLU A 21 4.54 21.29 9.79
N LYS A 22 5.56 20.47 10.06
CA LYS A 22 6.91 20.67 9.53
C LYS A 22 6.88 20.66 8.00
N LYS A 23 6.22 19.69 7.38
CA LYS A 23 6.11 19.60 5.91
C LYS A 23 5.34 20.76 5.28
N LYS A 24 4.27 21.22 5.93
CA LYS A 24 3.52 22.41 5.52
C LYS A 24 4.36 23.69 5.60
N LYS A 25 5.21 23.84 6.63
CA LYS A 25 6.15 24.96 6.71
C LYS A 25 7.22 24.92 5.61
N GLU A 26 7.70 23.72 5.26
CA GLU A 26 8.71 23.53 4.20
C GLU A 26 8.16 23.80 2.79
N LEU A 27 6.93 23.33 2.50
CA LEU A 27 6.37 23.31 1.14
C LEU A 27 5.27 24.35 0.89
N GLY A 28 4.79 25.01 1.95
CA GLY A 28 3.51 25.73 1.94
C GLY A 28 2.31 24.78 1.91
N GLU A 29 1.11 25.30 2.21
CA GLU A 29 -0.12 24.51 2.28
C GLU A 29 -0.45 23.86 0.92
N ALA A 30 -0.37 24.63 -0.17
CA ALA A 30 -0.62 24.12 -1.52
C ALA A 30 0.40 23.05 -1.94
N GLY A 31 1.70 23.29 -1.66
CA GLY A 31 2.76 22.32 -1.95
C GLY A 31 2.61 21.03 -1.15
N PHE A 32 2.18 21.12 0.11
CA PHE A 32 1.87 19.95 0.94
C PHE A 32 0.69 19.14 0.38
N ILE A 33 -0.39 19.80 -0.06
CA ILE A 33 -1.54 19.12 -0.68
C ILE A 33 -1.09 18.36 -1.93
N THR A 34 -0.34 19.00 -2.82
CA THR A 34 0.19 18.36 -4.03
C THR A 34 1.13 17.19 -3.69
N TYR A 35 1.97 17.35 -2.68
CA TYR A 35 2.86 16.29 -2.19
C TYR A 35 2.09 15.05 -1.72
N ILE A 36 1.07 15.23 -0.86
CA ILE A 36 0.24 14.12 -0.38
C ILE A 36 -0.54 13.46 -1.52
N GLN A 37 -1.09 14.24 -2.44
CA GLN A 37 -1.80 13.71 -3.61
C GLN A 37 -0.86 12.87 -4.50
N LYS A 38 0.36 13.36 -4.74
CA LYS A 38 1.37 12.64 -5.51
C LYS A 38 1.76 11.32 -4.84
N ASN A 39 2.02 11.34 -3.54
CA ASN A 39 2.34 10.13 -2.78
C ASN A 39 1.19 9.11 -2.83
N LYS A 40 -0.05 9.56 -2.65
CA LYS A 40 -1.23 8.69 -2.75
C LYS A 40 -1.39 8.08 -4.14
N SER A 41 -1.20 8.89 -5.18
CA SER A 41 -1.26 8.43 -6.56
C SER A 41 -0.18 7.39 -6.86
N LEU A 42 1.05 7.64 -6.40
CA LEU A 42 2.18 6.72 -6.58
C LEU A 42 1.94 5.40 -5.86
N GLY A 43 1.39 5.45 -4.64
CA GLY A 43 0.98 4.27 -3.90
C GLY A 43 -0.03 3.43 -4.66
N ASN A 44 -1.14 4.04 -5.09
CA ASN A 44 -2.17 3.35 -5.86
C ASN A 44 -1.62 2.70 -7.13
N GLN A 45 -0.72 3.39 -7.85
CA GLN A 45 -0.08 2.83 -9.04
C GLN A 45 0.83 1.64 -8.69
N ALA A 46 1.59 1.71 -7.60
CA ALA A 46 2.42 0.60 -7.14
C ALA A 46 1.58 -0.63 -6.79
N HIS A 47 0.47 -0.47 -6.05
CA HIS A 47 -0.47 -1.56 -5.77
C HIS A 47 -1.00 -2.20 -7.06
N ALA A 48 -1.45 -1.38 -8.02
CA ALA A 48 -1.96 -1.89 -9.30
C ALA A 48 -0.90 -2.70 -10.08
N LEU A 49 0.37 -2.28 -10.03
CA LEU A 49 1.46 -3.00 -10.69
C LEU A 49 1.77 -4.33 -10.01
N ILE A 50 1.75 -4.35 -8.67
CA ILE A 50 1.94 -5.59 -7.90
C ILE A 50 0.79 -6.55 -8.17
N GLN A 51 -0.46 -6.07 -8.14
CA GLN A 51 -1.63 -6.85 -8.50
C GLN A 51 -1.50 -7.42 -9.92
N HIS A 52 -1.11 -6.60 -10.90
CA HIS A 52 -0.86 -7.06 -12.26
C HIS A 52 0.21 -8.17 -12.30
N ARG A 53 1.33 -8.00 -11.60
CA ARG A 53 2.40 -9.01 -11.52
C ARG A 53 1.94 -10.31 -10.88
N LEU A 54 1.08 -10.26 -9.87
CA LEU A 54 0.53 -11.44 -9.19
C LEU A 54 -0.44 -12.24 -10.07
N VAL A 55 -1.12 -11.58 -11.01
CA VAL A 55 -2.10 -12.21 -11.92
C VAL A 55 -1.46 -12.64 -13.24
N HIS A 56 -0.61 -11.80 -13.83
CA HIS A 56 -0.08 -11.99 -15.18
C HIS A 56 1.36 -12.48 -15.22
N HIS A 57 1.99 -12.62 -14.05
CA HIS A 57 3.38 -13.00 -13.90
C HIS A 57 4.39 -12.08 -14.63
N SER A 58 4.02 -10.84 -14.91
CA SER A 58 4.90 -9.82 -15.49
C SER A 58 4.50 -8.41 -15.06
N PHE A 59 5.44 -7.47 -15.14
CA PHE A 59 5.13 -6.04 -15.03
C PHE A 59 4.84 -5.46 -16.42
N PRO A 60 3.95 -4.46 -16.55
CA PRO A 60 3.73 -3.73 -17.79
C PRO A 60 4.98 -3.01 -18.30
N GLU A 61 5.08 -2.81 -19.60
CA GLU A 61 6.13 -2.00 -20.23
C GLU A 61 5.82 -0.48 -20.13
N GLY A 62 6.85 0.36 -20.31
CA GLY A 62 6.67 1.82 -20.38
C GLY A 62 6.42 2.52 -19.03
N LEU A 63 6.82 1.89 -17.92
CA LEU A 63 6.67 2.47 -16.59
C LEU A 63 7.61 3.67 -16.38
N SER A 64 7.14 4.66 -15.62
CA SER A 64 7.98 5.76 -15.16
C SER A 64 9.12 5.26 -14.26
N GLU A 65 10.24 6.00 -14.21
CA GLU A 65 11.40 5.63 -13.38
C GLU A 65 11.04 5.41 -11.90
N SER A 66 10.15 6.25 -11.36
CA SER A 66 9.65 6.09 -9.98
C SER A 66 8.95 4.75 -9.76
N LEU A 67 8.13 4.30 -10.72
CA LEU A 67 7.43 3.01 -10.63
C LEU A 67 8.36 1.82 -10.85
N LEU A 68 9.35 1.96 -11.75
CA LEU A 68 10.38 0.94 -11.96
C LEU A 68 11.18 0.69 -10.69
N GLY A 69 11.47 1.74 -9.90
CA GLY A 69 12.10 1.60 -8.59
C GLY A 69 11.30 0.73 -7.62
N TYR A 70 9.97 0.91 -7.57
CA TYR A 70 9.07 0.06 -6.78
C TYR A 70 9.02 -1.37 -7.30
N CYS A 71 8.88 -1.57 -8.61
CA CYS A 71 8.85 -2.92 -9.20
C CYS A 71 10.11 -3.69 -8.84
N LYS A 72 11.30 -3.09 -9.01
CA LYS A 72 12.58 -3.72 -8.69
C LYS A 72 12.74 -4.04 -7.22
N SER A 73 12.23 -3.20 -6.31
CA SER A 73 12.39 -3.43 -4.88
C SER A 73 11.58 -4.62 -4.37
N VAL A 74 10.47 -4.96 -5.03
CA VAL A 74 9.62 -6.10 -4.67
C VAL A 74 9.77 -7.31 -5.60
N GLU A 75 10.45 -7.16 -6.74
CA GLU A 75 10.62 -8.18 -7.78
C GLU A 75 11.07 -9.52 -7.19
N PHE A 76 12.16 -9.50 -6.40
CA PHE A 76 12.69 -10.69 -5.76
C PHE A 76 11.66 -11.39 -4.87
N LEU A 77 10.83 -10.65 -4.13
CA LEU A 77 9.78 -11.24 -3.31
C LEU A 77 8.69 -11.86 -4.19
N LEU A 78 8.26 -11.16 -5.24
CA LEU A 78 7.20 -11.63 -6.13
C LEU A 78 7.61 -12.86 -6.94
N ASP A 79 8.90 -13.05 -7.20
CA ASP A 79 9.43 -14.25 -7.88
C ASP A 79 9.29 -15.53 -7.03
N HIS A 80 9.16 -15.40 -5.70
CA HIS A 80 8.95 -16.52 -4.79
C HIS A 80 7.47 -16.84 -4.54
N VAL A 81 6.56 -16.07 -5.14
CA VAL A 81 5.13 -16.32 -5.09
C VAL A 81 4.81 -17.49 -6.02
N SER A 82 4.45 -18.63 -5.42
CA SER A 82 4.10 -19.83 -6.15
C SER A 82 2.65 -19.81 -6.66
N HIS A 83 1.74 -19.15 -5.93
CA HIS A 83 0.33 -19.07 -6.31
C HIS A 83 -0.35 -17.83 -5.75
N THR A 84 -1.27 -17.23 -6.52
CA THR A 84 -2.14 -16.13 -6.08
C THR A 84 -3.56 -16.67 -5.90
N HIS A 85 -4.05 -16.76 -4.67
CA HIS A 85 -5.39 -17.27 -4.37
C HIS A 85 -6.46 -16.21 -4.59
N SER A 86 -6.17 -14.97 -4.19
CA SER A 86 -7.06 -13.83 -4.36
C SER A 86 -6.28 -12.52 -4.26
N SER A 87 -6.81 -11.46 -4.86
CA SER A 87 -6.23 -10.12 -4.79
C SER A 87 -7.32 -9.05 -4.84
N GLU A 88 -7.15 -8.00 -4.03
CA GLU A 88 -8.00 -6.81 -3.93
C GLU A 88 -9.48 -7.12 -3.64
N GLN A 89 -9.74 -8.08 -2.75
CA GLN A 89 -11.09 -8.47 -2.38
C GLN A 89 -11.56 -7.84 -1.08
N ASP A 90 -12.85 -7.52 -1.04
CA ASP A 90 -13.52 -7.08 0.18
C ASP A 90 -13.72 -8.26 1.13
N CYS A 91 -13.51 -8.01 2.42
CA CYS A 91 -13.73 -8.97 3.48
C CYS A 91 -14.64 -8.38 4.55
N THR A 92 -15.43 -9.25 5.18
CA THR A 92 -16.27 -8.91 6.32
C THR A 92 -16.06 -9.93 7.43
N HIS A 93 -15.97 -9.46 8.66
CA HIS A 93 -15.95 -10.32 9.83
C HIS A 93 -17.28 -10.20 10.55
N SER A 94 -18.17 -11.18 10.35
CA SER A 94 -19.55 -11.15 10.83
C SER A 94 -19.65 -11.00 12.36
N PHE A 95 -18.84 -11.73 13.12
CA PHE A 95 -18.87 -11.68 14.58
C PHE A 95 -18.31 -10.36 15.16
N LEU A 96 -17.16 -9.89 14.66
CA LEU A 96 -16.52 -8.65 15.14
C LEU A 96 -17.09 -7.38 14.48
N GLY A 97 -17.96 -7.52 13.48
CA GLY A 97 -18.70 -6.41 12.88
C GLY A 97 -17.88 -5.43 12.05
N TYR A 98 -16.69 -5.82 11.56
CA TYR A 98 -15.88 -4.94 10.71
C TYR A 98 -15.78 -5.47 9.27
N ARG A 99 -15.42 -4.55 8.36
CA ARG A 99 -15.13 -4.84 6.96
C ARG A 99 -13.86 -4.15 6.52
N GLY A 100 -13.22 -4.69 5.51
CA GLY A 100 -12.02 -4.14 4.90
C GLY A 100 -11.84 -4.63 3.48
N ARG A 101 -10.73 -4.24 2.88
CA ARG A 101 -10.21 -4.80 1.65
C ARG A 101 -8.78 -5.23 1.92
N TYR A 102 -8.40 -6.37 1.37
CA TYR A 102 -7.03 -6.86 1.46
C TYR A 102 -6.37 -6.87 0.09
N ASP A 103 -5.06 -6.69 0.05
CA ASP A 103 -4.36 -6.58 -1.23
C ASP A 103 -4.21 -7.93 -1.91
N SER A 104 -3.72 -8.94 -1.20
CA SER A 104 -3.66 -10.31 -1.74
C SER A 104 -3.49 -11.42 -0.70
N VAL A 105 -3.91 -12.61 -1.10
CA VAL A 105 -3.61 -13.88 -0.43
C VAL A 105 -2.81 -14.73 -1.41
N ILE A 106 -1.58 -15.03 -1.02
CA ILE A 106 -0.59 -15.68 -1.87
C ILE A 106 0.03 -16.89 -1.17
N SER A 107 0.55 -17.83 -1.96
CA SER A 107 1.47 -18.86 -1.49
C SER A 107 2.90 -18.43 -1.77
N PHE A 108 3.71 -18.43 -0.73
CA PHE A 108 5.12 -18.07 -0.77
C PHE A 108 5.91 -19.28 -0.29
N GLY A 109 6.51 -20.02 -1.23
CA GLY A 109 7.00 -21.38 -0.96
C GLY A 109 5.87 -22.31 -0.50
N LEU A 110 6.00 -22.90 0.69
CA LEU A 110 5.01 -23.80 1.31
C LEU A 110 4.03 -23.09 2.27
N VAL A 111 4.16 -21.76 2.44
CA VAL A 111 3.36 -20.99 3.41
C VAL A 111 2.34 -20.14 2.68
N LEU A 112 1.11 -20.09 3.19
CA LEU A 112 0.08 -19.16 2.74
C LEU A 112 0.20 -17.85 3.54
N ILE A 113 0.38 -16.74 2.83
CA ILE A 113 0.62 -15.41 3.40
C ILE A 113 -0.51 -14.48 2.99
N TYR A 114 -1.00 -13.72 3.98
CA TYR A 114 -1.81 -12.53 3.75
C TYR A 114 -0.85 -11.34 3.59
N SER A 115 -0.90 -10.69 2.44
CA SER A 115 -0.10 -9.48 2.18
C SER A 115 -0.96 -8.23 2.24
N ASP A 116 -0.47 -7.27 3.01
CA ASP A 116 -0.89 -5.87 3.03
C ASP A 116 0.33 -5.06 2.60
N PHE A 117 0.35 -4.64 1.34
CA PHE A 117 1.36 -3.74 0.80
C PHE A 117 1.11 -2.36 1.39
N ASN A 118 1.74 -2.10 2.53
CA ASN A 118 1.69 -0.76 3.10
C ASN A 118 2.42 0.23 2.20
N VAL A 119 1.68 0.97 1.36
CA VAL A 119 2.12 2.32 0.99
C VAL A 119 1.71 3.23 2.15
N LEU A 120 2.59 3.32 3.13
CA LEU A 120 2.50 4.27 4.24
C LEU A 120 2.20 5.68 3.69
N ILE A 121 1.04 6.22 4.06
CA ILE A 121 0.73 7.65 4.02
C ILE A 121 0.31 8.07 5.42
#